data_AF-A0A940IXZ9-F1
#
_entry.id   AF-A0A940IXZ9-F1
#
_cell.length_a   1.000
_cell.length_b   1.000
_cell.length_c   1.000
_cell.angle_alpha   90.00
_cell.angle_beta   90.00
_cell.angle_gamma   90.00
#
_symmetry.space_group_name_H-M   'P 1'
#
loop_
_entity.id
_entity.type
_entity.pdbx_description
1 polymer ?
#
loop_
_entity_poly.entity_id
_entity_poly.type
_entity_poly.pdbx_seq_one_letter_code
_entity_poly.pdbx_strand_id
1 'polypeptide(L)' 'LAFDRLRNRDNVTKLFDQLGPRYKTRPGGYTRILKMGFRVGDNAPMALVELVDRPEVSEASDEQSAAE' A
#
# COMPACT_ATOMS: atom_id res chain seq x y z
N LEU A 1 -14.99 -1.03 14.10
CA LEU A 1 -13.78 -1.88 14.11
C LEU A 1 -12.62 -1.29 13.31
N ALA A 2 -12.72 -1.09 11.99
CA ALA A 2 -11.60 -0.58 11.19
C ALA A 2 -11.13 0.82 11.62
N PHE A 3 -12.05 1.75 11.83
CA PHE A 3 -11.73 3.10 12.33
C PHE A 3 -11.12 3.11 13.74
N ASP A 4 -11.53 2.18 14.60
CA ASP A 4 -10.98 2.04 15.95
C ASP A 4 -9.48 1.67 15.94
N ARG A 5 -9.04 0.92 14.91
CA ARG A 5 -7.64 0.52 14.73
C ARG A 5 -6.81 1.54 13.96
N LEU A 6 -7.38 2.15 12.92
CA LEU A 6 -6.65 3.06 12.04
C LEU A 6 -6.69 4.52 12.50
N ARG A 7 -7.72 4.92 13.25
CA ARG A 7 -7.97 6.28 13.74
C ARG A 7 -7.89 7.37 12.67
N ASN A 8 -8.08 7.00 11.41
CA ASN A 8 -8.01 7.89 10.26
C ASN A 8 -9.18 7.58 9.32
N ARG A 9 -9.97 8.61 9.00
CA ARG A 9 -11.18 8.47 8.19
C ARG A 9 -10.86 8.14 6.74
N ASP A 10 -9.91 8.84 6.13
CA ASP A 10 -9.56 8.69 4.71
C ASP A 10 -8.99 7.30 4.42
N ASN A 11 -8.17 6.78 5.33
CA ASN A 11 -7.66 5.41 5.23
C ASN A 11 -8.78 4.36 5.32
N VAL A 12 -9.78 4.58 6.18
CA VAL A 12 -10.94 3.68 6.29
C VAL A 12 -11.79 3.75 5.02
N THR A 13 -12.05 4.95 4.50
CA THR A 13 -12.75 5.15 3.24
C THR A 13 -12.04 4.41 2.10
N LYS A 14 -10.73 4.61 1.94
CA LYS A 14 -9.93 3.90 0.93
C LYS A 14 -9.99 2.37 1.08
N LEU A 15 -9.97 1.88 2.32
CA LEU A 15 -10.01 0.45 2.61
C LEU A 15 -11.32 -0.19 2.12
N PHE A 16 -12.46 0.47 2.29
CA PHE A 16 -13.76 -0.06 1.88
C PHE A 16 -14.13 0.26 0.44
N ASP A 17 -13.77 1.43 -0.08
CA ASP A 17 -14.19 1.87 -1.41
C ASP A 17 -13.26 1.33 -2.52
N GLN A 18 -11.97 1.18 -2.22
CA GLN A 18 -10.97 0.79 -3.23
C GLN A 18 -10.42 -0.62 -2.96
N LEU A 19 -9.88 -0.85 -1.76
CA LEU A 19 -9.15 -2.10 -1.48
C LEU A 19 -10.10 -3.29 -1.30
N GLY A 20 -11.26 -3.11 -0.67
CA GLY A 20 -12.27 -4.16 -0.50
C GLY A 20 -12.73 -4.76 -1.83
N PRO A 21 -13.23 -3.94 -2.78
CA PRO A 21 -13.59 -4.42 -4.12
C PRO A 21 -12.41 -5.04 -4.88
N ARG A 22 -11.21 -4.44 -4.78
CA ARG A 22 -10.00 -4.94 -5.46
C ARG A 22 -9.66 -6.38 -5.07
N TYR A 23 -9.82 -6.74 -3.80
CA TYR A 23 -9.45 -8.08 -3.31
C TYR A 23 -10.63 -9.02 -3.08
N LYS A 24 -11.82 -8.68 -3.59
CA LYS A 24 -13.06 -9.45 -3.33
C LYS A 24 -12.95 -10.93 -3.71
N THR A 25 -12.22 -11.26 -4.78
CA THR A 25 -12.06 -12.62 -5.29
C THR A 25 -10.83 -13.34 -4.75
N ARG A 26 -9.95 -12.65 -4.01
CA ARG A 26 -8.66 -13.18 -3.55
C ARG A 26 -8.78 -13.71 -2.11
N PRO A 27 -8.61 -15.02 -1.87
CA PRO A 27 -8.66 -15.57 -0.52
C PRO A 27 -7.30 -15.40 0.20
N GLY A 28 -7.05 -14.19 0.72
CA GLY A 28 -5.83 -13.88 1.49
C GLY A 28 -4.59 -13.54 0.64
N GLY A 29 -3.47 -13.27 1.32
CA GLY A 29 -2.22 -12.89 0.64
C GLY A 29 -2.28 -11.52 -0.06
N TYR A 30 -2.82 -10.50 0.63
CA TYR A 30 -3.02 -9.15 0.07
C TYR A 30 -1.73 -8.32 0.00
N THR A 31 -0.67 -8.78 0.67
CA THR A 31 0.64 -8.10 0.74
C THR A 31 1.75 -9.03 0.25
N ARG A 32 2.77 -8.46 -0.37
CA ARG A 32 4.03 -9.11 -0.74
C ARG A 32 5.20 -8.45 -0.01
N ILE A 33 6.18 -9.26 0.38
CA ILE A 33 7.44 -8.81 1.00
C ILE A 33 8.59 -9.07 0.03
N LEU A 34 9.36 -8.02 -0.28
CA LEU A 34 10.58 -8.08 -1.07
C LEU A 34 11.77 -7.72 -0.18
N LYS A 35 12.73 -8.63 -0.03
CA LYS A 35 13.93 -8.39 0.79
C LYS A 35 14.82 -7.38 0.09
N MET A 36 15.29 -6.37 0.82
CA MET A 36 16.07 -5.24 0.28
C MET A 36 17.45 -5.08 0.92
N GLY A 37 18.08 -6.19 1.30
CA GLY A 37 19.41 -6.18 1.90
C GLY A 37 19.40 -5.56 3.31
N PHE A 38 20.46 -4.81 3.64
CA PHE A 38 20.66 -4.26 4.98
C PHE A 38 20.78 -2.73 4.95
N ARG A 39 20.20 -2.07 5.95
CA ARG A 39 20.26 -0.62 6.11
C ARG A 39 21.68 -0.17 6.47
N VAL A 40 22.13 0.88 5.81
CA VAL A 40 23.44 1.50 6.06
C VAL A 40 23.46 2.13 7.46
N GLY A 41 24.49 1.83 8.24
CA GLY A 41 24.72 2.41 9.58
C GLY A 41 24.44 1.46 10.74
N ASP A 42 23.36 0.66 10.67
CA ASP A 42 22.99 -0.29 11.72
C ASP A 42 22.88 -1.74 11.25
N ASN A 43 23.09 -1.99 9.95
CA ASN A 43 23.00 -3.30 9.32
C ASN A 43 21.65 -4.00 9.60
N ALA A 44 20.56 -3.23 9.74
CA ALA A 44 19.23 -3.80 9.96
C ALA A 44 18.71 -4.44 8.66
N PRO A 45 18.19 -5.68 8.67
CA PRO A 45 17.62 -6.31 7.48
C PRO A 45 16.35 -5.57 7.03
N MET A 46 16.35 -5.09 5.78
CA MET A 46 15.27 -4.29 5.21
C MET A 46 14.37 -5.12 4.30
N ALA A 47 13.12 -4.71 4.19
CA ALA A 47 12.17 -5.24 3.23
C ALA A 47 11.17 -4.19 2.78
N LEU A 48 10.76 -4.26 1.51
CA LEU A 48 9.62 -3.53 0.98
C LEU A 48 8.36 -4.37 1.14
N VAL A 49 7.33 -3.79 1.73
CA VAL A 49 6.00 -4.39 1.82
C VAL A 49 5.10 -3.66 0.83
N GLU A 50 4.54 -4.39 -0.12
CA GLU A 50 3.63 -3.84 -1.13
C GLU A 50 2.28 -4.54 -1.13
N LEU A 51 1.26 -3.82 -1.59
CA LEU A 51 -0.06 -4.39 -1.87
C LEU A 51 -0.02 -5.13 -3.22
N VAL A 52 -0.55 -6.36 -3.24
CA VAL A 52 -0.63 -7.18 -4.44
C VAL A 52 -1.67 -6.59 -5.41
N ASP A 53 -1.60 -6.86 -6.71
CA ASP A 53 -2.56 -6.35 -7.71
C ASP A 53 -2.70 -4.80 -7.71
N ARG A 54 -1.63 -4.09 -7.35
CA ARG A 54 -1.56 -2.63 -7.48
C ARG A 54 -1.64 -2.29 -8.98
N PRO A 55 -2.55 -1.40 -9.42
CA PRO A 55 -2.59 -0.97 -10.82
C PRO A 55 -1.26 -0.30 -11.18
N GLU A 56 -0.77 -0.55 -12.39
CA GLU A 56 0.40 0.16 -12.91
C GLU A 56 0.08 1.65 -12.96
N VAL A 57 0.93 2.44 -12.33
CA VAL A 57 0.86 3.89 -12.38
C VAL A 57 1.42 4.28 -13.73
N SER A 58 0.56 4.67 -14.67
CA SER A 58 1.02 5.31 -15.91
C SER A 58 1.55 6.70 -15.55
N GLU A 59 2.69 7.07 -16.15
CA GLU A 59 3.48 8.29 -15.89
C GLU A 59 2.65 9.60 -16.02
N ALA A 60 1.44 9.55 -16.58
CA ALA A 60 0.54 10.69 -16.73
C ALA A 60 -0.09 11.20 -15.40
N SER A 61 0.10 10.50 -14.28
CA SER A 61 -0.53 10.86 -12.99
C SER A 61 0.37 11.61 -12.00
N ASP A 62 1.67 11.72 -12.28
CA ASP A 62 2.62 12.43 -11.41
C ASP A 62 2.60 13.96 -11.64
N GLU A 63 2.20 14.44 -12.82
CA GLU A 63 2.17 15.89 -13.12
C GLU A 63 1.07 16.65 -12.34
N GLN A 64 0.02 15.96 -11.85
CA GLN A 64 -1.05 16.61 -11.10
C GLN A 64 -0.78 16.77 -9.60
N SER A 65 0.24 16.10 -9.05
CA SER A 65 0.55 16.19 -7.60
C SER A 65 1.67 17.19 -7.26
N ALA A 66 2.35 17.73 -8.28
CA ALA A 66 3.45 18.69 -8.11
C ALA A 66 3.06 20.15 -8.40
N ALA A 67 1.80 20.40 -8.79
CA ALA A 67 1.30 21.72 -9.19
C ALA A 67 0.22 22.31 -8.25
N GLU A 68 0.00 21.72 -7.06
CA GLU A 68 -0.83 22.31 -6.00
C GLU A 68 -0.02 22.56 -4.72
#